data_AF-A0A3D4LN01-F1
#
_entry.id   AF-A0A3D4LN01-F1
#
_cell.length_a   1.000
_cell.length_b   1.000
_cell.length_c   1.000
_cell.angle_alpha   90.00
_cell.angle_beta   90.00
_cell.angle_gamma   90.00
#
_symmetry.space_group_name_H-M   'P 1'
#
loop_
_entity.id
_entity.type
_entity.pdbx_description
1 polymer ?
#
loop_
_entity_poly.entity_id
_entity_poly.type
_entity_poly.pdbx_seq_one_letter_code
_entity_poly.pdbx_strand_id
1 'polypeptide(L)'
;MNKEVRMMKKTYKIILLTLILILCFTVTSFAQDEIKIYVDNDKVDFDVEPIIENGRTLIPLRGVFEKLGAKVDWNKNLLEVVIKDDNNEIEMILGKDKVMVNGIIKDIDVPTRMVNSRTFAPLRFIAENLGHTVRWDGNTSSVYITQNDTFPVDKSISTVGTKENLIALLEYNSKLHNYIWMGRGPVAGIAEDSMAETPQAPQAEAESPASDMDSSDTNVQVEGVQEGDIIKNDGKYIYINTSRGLKIIDSNPKAPEIVYTIPVPENTSISEIFTAGNKLIVIGQNNIFYIMDKPVTDSMELIEPSIMPPRYYQDRTDVLIYNIENIEKPVLEKEYLFDGNYLSGRVIDDSFYLVNNKYLNLGYRYYDNENIDIPLPYYTDVLNNDDYEIGYDEIKYFPNYIDTRYMYTIGIDLSDKQSKPDVDVYLGGTDTIYVSKENLYAAVADYSYDYGIRQLEEFSPEYTASTVIYKFELDNGKIGTAVQGEVPGTIINQFSMDEHNNTFRIATTTGEMWRDTSKNNVYILDENLNALGKLEGLAEGERIYSTRFAGDRMYMVTFRQVDPLFVIDTSNPR
;
A
#
# COMPACT_ATOMS: atom_id res chain seq x y z
N MET A 1 -38.71 -85.62 15.85
CA MET A 1 -37.51 -84.84 16.23
C MET A 1 -36.30 -85.15 15.32
N ASN A 2 -36.44 -85.05 13.98
CA ASN A 2 -35.32 -85.43 13.06
C ASN A 2 -35.24 -84.64 11.72
N LYS A 3 -36.14 -83.69 11.44
CA LYS A 3 -36.06 -82.81 10.24
C LYS A 3 -35.34 -81.48 10.52
N GLU A 4 -35.54 -80.89 11.70
CA GLU A 4 -34.94 -79.60 12.06
C GLU A 4 -33.42 -79.66 12.23
N VAL A 5 -32.89 -80.71 12.87
CA VAL A 5 -31.44 -80.91 13.05
C VAL A 5 -30.70 -81.07 11.71
N ARG A 6 -31.38 -81.62 10.69
CA ARG A 6 -30.81 -81.81 9.35
C ARG A 6 -30.82 -80.52 8.52
N MET A 7 -31.81 -79.65 8.71
CA MET A 7 -31.84 -78.31 8.12
C MET A 7 -30.75 -77.42 8.72
N MET A 8 -30.60 -77.41 10.05
CA MET A 8 -29.59 -76.62 10.76
C MET A 8 -28.14 -76.95 10.34
N LYS A 9 -27.84 -78.23 10.09
CA LYS A 9 -26.51 -78.64 9.61
C LYS A 9 -26.23 -78.22 8.16
N LYS A 10 -27.26 -78.04 7.32
CA LYS A 10 -27.11 -77.54 5.95
C LYS A 10 -26.90 -76.03 5.93
N THR A 11 -27.62 -75.27 6.75
CA THR A 11 -27.42 -73.82 6.90
C THR A 11 -26.04 -73.50 7.48
N TYR A 12 -25.55 -74.25 8.47
CA TYR A 12 -24.19 -74.07 8.99
C TYR A 12 -23.10 -74.30 7.93
N LYS A 13 -23.26 -75.30 7.06
CA LYS A 13 -22.31 -75.54 5.97
C LYS A 13 -22.34 -74.45 4.90
N ILE A 14 -23.52 -73.90 4.60
CA ILE A 14 -23.66 -72.78 3.65
C ILE A 14 -23.04 -71.52 4.23
N ILE A 15 -23.29 -71.21 5.51
CA ILE A 15 -22.70 -70.05 6.20
C ILE A 15 -21.17 -70.18 6.29
N LEU A 16 -20.65 -71.37 6.59
CA LEU A 16 -19.21 -71.61 6.61
C LEU A 16 -18.58 -71.46 5.22
N LEU A 17 -19.28 -71.91 4.17
CA LEU A 17 -18.81 -71.78 2.78
C LEU A 17 -18.82 -70.32 2.31
N THR A 18 -19.84 -69.52 2.67
CA THR A 18 -19.85 -68.08 2.37
C THR A 18 -18.80 -67.31 3.17
N LEU A 19 -18.53 -67.68 4.43
CA LEU A 19 -17.46 -67.06 5.21
C LEU A 19 -16.08 -67.34 4.60
N ILE A 20 -15.84 -68.57 4.12
CA ILE A 20 -14.61 -68.95 3.42
C ILE A 20 -14.50 -68.22 2.07
N LEU A 21 -15.63 -68.03 1.35
CA LEU A 21 -15.63 -67.29 0.08
C LEU A 21 -15.29 -65.80 0.27
N ILE A 22 -15.75 -65.19 1.38
CA ILE A 22 -15.43 -63.80 1.74
C ILE A 22 -13.96 -63.66 2.14
N LEU A 23 -13.37 -64.68 2.78
CA LEU A 23 -11.93 -64.72 3.08
C LEU A 23 -11.04 -64.94 1.84
N CYS A 24 -11.59 -65.44 0.72
CA CYS A 24 -10.87 -65.62 -0.55
C CYS A 24 -10.89 -64.37 -1.45
N PHE A 25 -11.66 -63.33 -1.12
CA PHE A 25 -11.48 -62.01 -1.74
C PHE A 25 -10.24 -61.36 -1.15
N THR A 26 -9.08 -61.75 -1.69
CA THR A 26 -7.88 -60.94 -1.57
C THR A 26 -8.19 -59.61 -2.21
N VAL A 27 -8.36 -58.57 -1.40
CA VAL A 27 -8.31 -57.20 -1.87
C VAL A 27 -6.86 -57.02 -2.33
N THR A 28 -6.62 -57.08 -3.64
CA THR A 28 -5.34 -56.66 -4.18
C THR A 28 -5.21 -55.18 -3.86
N SER A 29 -4.52 -54.87 -2.77
CA SER A 29 -3.98 -53.54 -2.55
C SER A 29 -2.95 -53.34 -3.64
N PHE A 30 -3.33 -52.59 -4.68
CA PHE A 30 -2.34 -52.04 -5.60
C PHE A 30 -1.50 -51.08 -4.76
N ALA A 31 -0.22 -51.41 -4.57
CA ALA A 31 0.74 -50.46 -4.04
C ALA A 31 0.72 -49.25 -4.98
N GLN A 32 0.39 -48.07 -4.44
CA GLN A 32 0.57 -46.83 -5.17
C GLN A 32 2.05 -46.69 -5.44
N ASP A 33 2.44 -46.53 -6.72
CA ASP A 33 3.85 -46.38 -7.08
C ASP A 33 4.46 -45.19 -6.32
N GLU A 34 5.57 -45.46 -5.64
CA GLU A 34 6.34 -44.46 -4.90
C GLU A 34 6.81 -43.37 -5.87
N ILE A 35 6.46 -42.12 -5.56
CA ILE A 35 6.82 -40.97 -6.40
C ILE A 35 8.26 -40.59 -6.10
N LYS A 36 9.12 -40.63 -7.11
CA LYS A 36 10.55 -40.31 -6.97
C LYS A 36 10.82 -38.91 -7.51
N ILE A 37 11.66 -38.16 -6.83
CA ILE A 37 11.96 -36.77 -7.21
C ILE A 37 13.46 -36.61 -7.31
N TYR A 38 13.91 -36.01 -8.40
CA TYR A 38 15.32 -35.79 -8.70
C TYR A 38 15.56 -34.30 -8.99
N VAL A 39 16.60 -33.73 -8.40
CA VAL A 39 17.12 -32.39 -8.71
C VAL A 39 18.50 -32.60 -9.33
N ASP A 40 18.69 -32.18 -10.57
CA ASP A 40 19.94 -32.37 -11.34
C ASP A 40 20.47 -33.83 -11.31
N ASN A 41 19.54 -34.78 -11.39
CA ASN A 41 19.72 -36.24 -11.29
C ASN A 41 20.01 -36.80 -9.89
N ASP A 42 20.12 -35.97 -8.87
CA ASP A 42 20.23 -36.43 -7.49
C ASP A 42 18.85 -36.66 -6.89
N LYS A 43 18.59 -37.89 -6.43
CA LYS A 43 17.35 -38.23 -5.72
C LYS A 43 17.20 -37.37 -4.46
N VAL A 44 15.99 -36.89 -4.21
CA VAL A 44 15.60 -36.24 -2.96
C VAL A 44 14.83 -37.24 -2.11
N ASP A 45 15.27 -37.42 -0.87
CA ASP A 45 14.60 -38.27 0.11
C ASP A 45 13.70 -37.40 0.99
N PHE A 46 12.52 -37.93 1.33
CA PHE A 46 11.52 -37.24 2.15
C PHE A 46 11.25 -38.02 3.43
N ASP A 47 11.01 -37.31 4.52
CA ASP A 47 10.51 -37.89 5.77
C ASP A 47 9.00 -38.15 5.74
N VAL A 48 8.28 -37.43 4.88
CA VAL A 48 6.88 -37.66 4.53
C VAL A 48 6.77 -37.77 3.02
N GLU A 49 6.29 -38.92 2.54
CA GLU A 49 6.24 -39.24 1.11
C GLU A 49 5.43 -38.21 0.30
N PRO A 50 5.88 -37.86 -0.93
CA PRO A 50 5.08 -37.09 -1.88
C PRO A 50 3.74 -37.77 -2.19
N ILE A 51 2.75 -36.96 -2.56
CA ILE A 51 1.39 -37.44 -2.87
C ILE A 51 0.90 -36.86 -4.19
N ILE A 52 -0.02 -37.57 -4.84
CA ILE A 52 -0.75 -37.05 -6.00
C ILE A 52 -2.17 -36.70 -5.58
N GLU A 53 -2.58 -35.47 -5.87
CA GLU A 53 -3.93 -34.97 -5.65
C GLU A 53 -4.38 -34.16 -6.86
N ASN A 54 -5.56 -34.43 -7.37
CA ASN A 54 -6.12 -33.77 -8.57
C ASN A 54 -5.14 -33.73 -9.76
N GLY A 55 -4.30 -34.75 -9.92
CA GLY A 55 -3.30 -34.83 -10.99
C GLY A 55 -2.11 -33.88 -10.80
N ARG A 56 -1.86 -33.40 -9.57
CA ARG A 56 -0.68 -32.63 -9.19
C ARG A 56 0.15 -33.41 -8.17
N THR A 57 1.47 -33.38 -8.32
CA THR A 57 2.41 -33.93 -7.34
C THR A 57 2.65 -32.89 -6.26
N LEU A 58 2.18 -33.16 -5.05
CA LEU A 58 2.41 -32.34 -3.87
C LEU A 58 3.57 -32.93 -3.08
N ILE A 59 4.45 -32.06 -2.60
CA ILE A 59 5.65 -32.43 -1.84
C ILE A 59 5.74 -31.65 -0.53
N PRO A 60 6.38 -32.20 0.52
CA PRO A 60 6.95 -31.35 1.56
C PRO A 60 7.85 -30.30 0.93
N LEU A 61 7.63 -29.03 1.25
CA LEU A 61 8.33 -27.91 0.60
C LEU A 61 9.84 -27.90 0.86
N ARG A 62 10.25 -28.21 2.10
CA ARG A 62 11.66 -28.28 2.48
C ARG A 62 12.35 -29.49 1.84
N GLY A 63 13.65 -29.43 1.65
CA GLY A 63 14.41 -30.45 0.91
C GLY A 63 14.55 -30.12 -0.57
N VAL A 64 13.46 -30.10 -1.36
CA VAL A 64 13.56 -29.82 -2.81
C VAL A 64 14.01 -28.38 -3.08
N PHE A 65 13.31 -27.38 -2.52
CA PHE A 65 13.59 -25.98 -2.83
C PHE A 65 14.86 -25.46 -2.16
N GLU A 66 15.23 -26.00 -1.00
CA GLU A 66 16.53 -25.74 -0.37
C GLU A 66 17.69 -26.25 -1.23
N LYS A 67 17.52 -27.39 -1.91
CA LYS A 67 18.50 -27.94 -2.85
C LYS A 67 18.61 -27.12 -4.14
N LEU A 68 17.56 -26.39 -4.50
CA LEU A 68 17.52 -25.43 -5.60
C LEU A 68 18.06 -24.04 -5.21
N GLY A 69 18.50 -23.87 -3.96
CA GLY A 69 19.07 -22.61 -3.46
C GLY A 69 18.07 -21.64 -2.84
N ALA A 70 16.79 -22.02 -2.73
CA ALA A 70 15.78 -21.19 -2.10
C ALA A 70 15.70 -21.42 -0.58
N LYS A 71 15.41 -20.36 0.18
CA LYS A 71 15.04 -20.41 1.58
C LYS A 71 13.54 -20.66 1.72
N VAL A 72 13.14 -21.50 2.68
CA VAL A 72 11.72 -21.81 2.95
C VAL A 72 11.34 -21.47 4.39
N ASP A 73 10.71 -20.31 4.55
CA ASP A 73 10.29 -19.77 5.84
C ASP A 73 8.80 -20.05 6.10
N TRP A 74 8.45 -20.34 7.35
CA TRP A 74 7.08 -20.64 7.77
C TRP A 74 6.63 -19.66 8.84
N ASN A 75 5.60 -18.88 8.54
CA ASN A 75 4.92 -18.01 9.48
C ASN A 75 3.70 -18.72 10.06
N LYS A 76 3.83 -19.20 11.31
CA LYS A 76 2.75 -19.92 12.00
C LYS A 76 1.52 -19.05 12.28
N ASN A 77 1.71 -17.75 12.50
CA ASN A 77 0.60 -16.85 12.85
C ASN A 77 -0.27 -16.57 11.62
N LEU A 78 0.37 -16.39 10.46
CA LEU A 78 -0.31 -16.16 9.18
C LEU A 78 -0.72 -17.45 8.47
N LEU A 79 -0.27 -18.61 8.96
CA LEU A 79 -0.35 -19.89 8.23
C LEU A 79 0.21 -19.76 6.81
N GLU A 80 1.33 -19.07 6.70
CA GLU A 80 1.95 -18.69 5.44
C GLU A 80 3.33 -19.34 5.30
N VAL A 81 3.64 -19.76 4.07
CA VAL A 81 4.99 -20.17 3.68
C VAL A 81 5.54 -19.19 2.65
N VAL A 82 6.79 -18.77 2.88
CA VAL A 82 7.55 -17.91 1.96
C VAL A 82 8.71 -18.74 1.41
N ILE A 83 8.81 -18.81 0.09
CA ILE A 83 9.90 -19.47 -0.65
C ILE A 83 10.63 -18.41 -1.44
N LYS A 84 11.91 -18.21 -1.13
CA LYS A 84 12.69 -17.09 -1.68
C LYS A 84 14.08 -17.52 -2.12
N ASP A 85 14.45 -17.19 -3.35
CA ASP A 85 15.84 -17.24 -3.83
C ASP A 85 16.36 -15.80 -4.07
N ASP A 86 17.51 -15.65 -4.72
CA ASP A 86 18.12 -14.34 -4.97
C ASP A 86 17.27 -13.42 -5.88
N ASN A 87 16.38 -14.00 -6.70
CA ASN A 87 15.65 -13.31 -7.77
C ASN A 87 14.11 -13.44 -7.67
N ASN A 88 13.62 -14.46 -6.98
CA ASN A 88 12.20 -14.82 -6.91
C ASN A 88 11.72 -15.01 -5.47
N GLU A 89 10.44 -14.68 -5.26
CA GLU A 89 9.73 -14.83 -4.01
C GLU A 89 8.32 -15.35 -4.28
N ILE A 90 7.91 -16.38 -3.53
CA ILE A 90 6.61 -17.01 -3.62
C ILE A 90 6.03 -17.11 -2.20
N GLU A 91 4.88 -16.49 -1.99
CA GLU A 91 4.15 -16.47 -0.73
C GLU A 91 2.83 -17.25 -0.90
N MET A 92 2.57 -18.17 0.02
CA MET A 92 1.41 -19.04 -0.03
C MET A 92 0.79 -19.20 1.35
N ILE A 93 -0.48 -18.78 1.48
CA ILE A 93 -1.29 -19.02 2.67
C ILE A 93 -2.00 -20.38 2.55
N LEU A 94 -2.01 -21.16 3.62
CA LEU A 94 -2.66 -22.48 3.64
C LEU A 94 -4.14 -22.40 3.28
N GLY A 95 -4.57 -23.31 2.41
CA GLY A 95 -5.97 -23.45 1.98
C GLY A 95 -6.43 -22.43 0.94
N LYS A 96 -5.59 -21.47 0.54
CA LYS A 96 -5.90 -20.48 -0.49
C LYS A 96 -5.57 -20.99 -1.89
N ASP A 97 -6.42 -20.62 -2.84
CA ASP A 97 -6.28 -20.89 -4.28
C ASP A 97 -5.61 -19.73 -5.04
N LYS A 98 -5.39 -18.60 -4.36
CA LYS A 98 -4.59 -17.46 -4.81
C LYS A 98 -3.28 -17.40 -4.04
N VAL A 99 -2.17 -17.26 -4.76
CA VAL A 99 -0.81 -17.15 -4.22
C VAL A 99 -0.08 -15.96 -4.81
N MET A 100 0.87 -15.40 -4.06
CA MET A 100 1.66 -14.27 -4.53
C MET A 100 3.01 -14.75 -5.06
N VAL A 101 3.33 -14.39 -6.30
CA VAL A 101 4.61 -14.68 -6.95
C VAL A 101 5.21 -13.37 -7.41
N ASN A 102 6.32 -12.96 -6.80
CA ASN A 102 7.00 -11.70 -7.08
C ASN A 102 6.05 -10.49 -7.01
N GLY A 103 5.15 -10.48 -6.02
CA GLY A 103 4.13 -9.44 -5.84
C GLY A 103 2.88 -9.60 -6.72
N ILE A 104 2.87 -10.54 -7.66
CA ILE A 104 1.74 -10.75 -8.60
C ILE A 104 0.90 -11.94 -8.13
N ILE A 105 -0.42 -11.76 -8.08
CA ILE A 105 -1.35 -12.83 -7.75
C ILE A 105 -1.46 -13.84 -8.90
N LYS A 106 -1.30 -15.12 -8.55
CA LYS A 106 -1.48 -16.27 -9.45
C LYS A 106 -2.43 -17.30 -8.84
N ASP A 107 -3.12 -18.02 -9.71
CA ASP A 107 -3.94 -19.15 -9.31
C ASP A 107 -3.08 -20.39 -9.05
N ILE A 108 -3.44 -21.18 -8.05
CA ILE A 108 -2.84 -22.48 -7.77
C ILE A 108 -3.88 -23.60 -7.87
N ASP A 109 -3.59 -24.60 -8.72
CA ASP A 109 -4.55 -25.68 -9.03
C ASP A 109 -4.96 -26.52 -7.81
N VAL A 110 -4.04 -26.70 -6.86
CA VAL A 110 -4.28 -27.42 -5.60
C VAL A 110 -3.70 -26.57 -4.47
N PRO A 111 -4.54 -26.07 -3.55
CA PRO A 111 -4.11 -25.25 -2.44
C PRO A 111 -3.04 -25.90 -1.56
N THR A 112 -2.17 -25.06 -1.01
CA THR A 112 -1.17 -25.47 -0.02
C THR A 112 -1.85 -26.00 1.24
N ARG A 113 -1.37 -27.11 1.80
CA ARG A 113 -1.98 -27.75 2.98
C ARG A 113 -0.97 -28.37 3.91
N MET A 114 -1.40 -28.69 5.13
CA MET A 114 -0.55 -29.38 6.10
C MET A 114 -0.87 -30.89 6.12
N VAL A 115 0.16 -31.73 5.97
CA VAL A 115 0.07 -33.19 6.06
C VAL A 115 1.19 -33.66 7.00
N ASN A 116 0.84 -34.38 8.07
CA ASN A 116 1.82 -34.89 9.06
C ASN A 116 2.83 -33.83 9.54
N SER A 117 2.35 -32.62 9.84
CA SER A 117 3.18 -31.47 10.26
C SER A 117 4.24 -31.03 9.23
N ARG A 118 3.98 -31.28 7.95
CA ARG A 118 4.73 -30.72 6.81
C ARG A 118 3.78 -29.94 5.93
N THR A 119 4.25 -28.81 5.40
CA THR A 119 3.51 -28.02 4.42
C THR A 119 3.73 -28.64 3.04
N PHE A 120 2.64 -28.95 2.36
CA PHE A 120 2.59 -29.55 1.04
C PHE A 120 2.02 -28.57 0.03
N ALA A 121 2.70 -28.43 -1.12
CA ALA A 121 2.16 -27.70 -2.26
C ALA A 121 2.61 -28.34 -3.59
N PRO A 122 1.99 -27.99 -4.73
CA PRO A 122 2.36 -28.49 -6.05
C PRO A 122 3.82 -28.18 -6.41
N LEU A 123 4.64 -29.23 -6.58
CA LEU A 123 6.06 -29.11 -6.91
C LEU A 123 6.29 -28.27 -8.15
N ARG A 124 5.53 -28.57 -9.23
CA ARG A 124 5.72 -27.93 -10.53
C ARG A 124 5.48 -26.43 -10.46
N PHE A 125 4.41 -26.02 -9.79
CA PHE A 125 4.04 -24.62 -9.65
C PHE A 125 5.21 -23.82 -9.07
N ILE A 126 5.78 -24.29 -7.97
CA ILE A 126 6.86 -23.57 -7.29
C ILE A 126 8.14 -23.62 -8.13
N ALA A 127 8.57 -24.80 -8.57
CA ALA A 127 9.82 -24.94 -9.32
C ALA A 127 9.83 -24.10 -10.61
N GLU A 128 8.72 -24.05 -11.36
CA GLU A 128 8.62 -23.24 -12.57
C GLU A 128 8.58 -21.73 -12.28
N ASN A 129 7.93 -21.30 -11.17
CA ASN A 129 7.93 -19.89 -10.76
C ASN A 129 9.26 -19.44 -10.15
N LEU A 130 10.10 -20.35 -9.67
CA LEU A 130 11.51 -20.09 -9.34
C LEU A 130 12.41 -20.11 -10.59
N GLY A 131 11.87 -20.37 -11.79
CA GLY A 131 12.62 -20.37 -13.05
C GLY A 131 13.27 -21.71 -13.42
N HIS A 132 12.93 -22.81 -12.76
CA HIS A 132 13.47 -24.14 -13.03
C HIS A 132 12.55 -24.99 -13.92
N THR A 133 13.14 -25.97 -14.62
CA THR A 133 12.38 -26.81 -15.56
C THR A 133 11.93 -28.11 -14.88
N VAL A 134 10.66 -28.48 -15.03
CA VAL A 134 10.09 -29.71 -14.46
C VAL A 134 9.62 -30.69 -15.53
N ARG A 135 10.05 -31.95 -15.43
CA ARG A 135 9.61 -33.05 -16.29
C ARG A 135 9.02 -34.20 -15.48
N TRP A 136 7.86 -34.70 -15.89
CA TRP A 136 7.26 -35.92 -15.35
C TRP A 136 7.57 -37.14 -16.23
N ASP A 137 7.88 -38.26 -15.61
CA ASP A 137 8.05 -39.56 -16.23
C ASP A 137 7.02 -40.55 -15.68
N GLY A 138 5.96 -40.78 -16.46
CA GLY A 138 4.86 -41.66 -16.06
C GLY A 138 5.20 -43.15 -16.05
N ASN A 139 6.29 -43.58 -16.70
CA ASN A 139 6.69 -45.00 -16.67
C ASN A 139 7.38 -45.36 -15.35
N THR A 140 8.00 -44.37 -14.71
CA THR A 140 8.81 -44.55 -13.49
C THR A 140 8.27 -43.77 -12.30
N SER A 141 7.09 -43.15 -12.44
CA SER A 141 6.47 -42.25 -11.47
C SER A 141 7.47 -41.24 -10.91
N SER A 142 8.27 -40.64 -11.78
CA SER A 142 9.42 -39.81 -11.39
C SER A 142 9.29 -38.37 -11.87
N VAL A 143 9.59 -37.41 -11.00
CA VAL A 143 9.73 -35.99 -11.31
C VAL A 143 11.22 -35.66 -11.42
N TYR A 144 11.60 -34.98 -12.51
CA TYR A 144 12.95 -34.47 -12.72
C TYR A 144 12.89 -32.95 -12.77
N ILE A 145 13.66 -32.30 -11.91
CA ILE A 145 13.86 -30.86 -11.88
C ILE A 145 15.26 -30.58 -12.42
N THR A 146 15.35 -29.68 -13.39
CA THR A 146 16.63 -29.16 -13.91
C THR A 146 16.78 -27.72 -13.41
N GLN A 147 17.84 -27.47 -12.65
CA GLN A 147 18.18 -26.13 -12.20
C GLN A 147 18.62 -25.29 -13.41
N ASN A 148 18.16 -24.04 -13.46
CA ASN A 148 18.49 -23.07 -14.50
C ASN A 148 19.08 -21.82 -13.83
N ASP A 149 19.80 -21.03 -14.61
CA ASP A 149 20.16 -19.67 -14.19
C ASP A 149 18.89 -18.82 -14.07
N THR A 150 18.72 -18.16 -12.93
CA THR A 150 17.60 -17.25 -12.65
C THR A 150 18.08 -15.80 -12.80
N PHE A 151 17.16 -14.91 -13.17
CA PHE A 151 17.43 -13.48 -13.35
C PHE A 151 16.41 -12.65 -12.59
N PRO A 152 16.78 -11.44 -12.14
CA PRO A 152 15.83 -10.54 -11.48
C PRO A 152 14.57 -10.35 -12.31
N VAL A 153 13.41 -10.54 -11.69
CA VAL A 153 12.13 -10.34 -12.34
C VAL A 153 11.81 -8.85 -12.40
N ASP A 154 11.35 -8.38 -13.57
CA ASP A 154 10.83 -7.03 -13.70
C ASP A 154 9.54 -6.89 -12.88
N LYS A 155 9.55 -5.94 -11.95
CA LYS A 155 8.44 -5.66 -11.04
C LYS A 155 7.82 -4.31 -11.38
N SER A 156 7.58 -4.09 -12.66
CA SER A 156 6.84 -2.95 -13.19
C SER A 156 5.41 -2.91 -12.64
N ILE A 157 4.76 -1.76 -12.77
CA ILE A 157 3.34 -1.58 -12.43
C ILE A 157 2.50 -2.71 -13.04
N SER A 158 1.57 -3.23 -12.23
CA SER A 158 0.58 -4.23 -12.61
C SER A 158 -0.83 -3.71 -12.32
N THR A 159 -1.86 -4.38 -12.84
CA THR A 159 -3.26 -4.08 -12.54
C THR A 159 -3.89 -5.18 -11.69
N VAL A 160 -4.83 -4.80 -10.83
CA VAL A 160 -5.51 -5.72 -9.92
C VAL A 160 -6.28 -6.80 -10.69
N GLY A 161 -6.98 -6.42 -11.76
CA GLY A 161 -7.66 -7.30 -12.70
C GLY A 161 -9.03 -7.82 -12.21
N THR A 162 -9.10 -8.38 -11.00
CA THR A 162 -10.37 -8.90 -10.45
C THR A 162 -10.54 -8.60 -8.97
N LYS A 163 -11.78 -8.71 -8.48
CA LYS A 163 -12.11 -8.60 -7.05
C LYS A 163 -11.34 -9.61 -6.20
N GLU A 164 -11.20 -10.85 -6.69
CA GLU A 164 -10.49 -11.92 -5.98
C GLU A 164 -9.00 -11.60 -5.87
N ASN A 165 -8.41 -11.03 -6.91
CA ASN A 165 -7.02 -10.57 -6.86
C ASN A 165 -6.85 -9.39 -5.90
N LEU A 166 -7.80 -8.44 -5.85
CA LEU A 166 -7.77 -7.35 -4.87
C LEU A 166 -7.76 -7.90 -3.43
N ILE A 167 -8.68 -8.84 -3.16
CA ILE A 167 -8.78 -9.47 -1.84
C ILE A 167 -7.47 -10.19 -1.53
N ALA A 168 -6.92 -10.97 -2.46
CA ALA A 168 -5.65 -11.67 -2.26
C ALA A 168 -4.49 -10.69 -2.01
N LEU A 169 -4.36 -9.60 -2.79
CA LEU A 169 -3.34 -8.58 -2.59
C LEU A 169 -3.41 -7.99 -1.16
N LEU A 170 -4.61 -7.70 -0.68
CA LEU A 170 -4.84 -7.21 0.68
C LEU A 170 -4.58 -8.28 1.76
N GLU A 171 -4.88 -9.56 1.48
CA GLU A 171 -4.59 -10.68 2.40
C GLU A 171 -3.08 -10.91 2.56
N TYR A 172 -2.33 -10.87 1.45
CA TYR A 172 -0.86 -11.01 1.47
C TYR A 172 -0.18 -9.74 1.99
N ASN A 173 -0.83 -8.58 1.94
CA ASN A 173 -0.35 -7.36 2.60
C ASN A 173 -0.43 -7.41 4.15
N SER A 174 -0.70 -8.57 4.75
CA SER A 174 -0.96 -8.77 6.17
C SER A 174 0.22 -8.58 7.14
N LYS A 175 1.13 -7.64 6.84
CA LYS A 175 1.77 -6.79 7.88
C LYS A 175 0.72 -6.22 8.87
N LEU A 176 -0.56 -6.20 8.50
CA LEU A 176 -1.74 -5.92 9.34
C LEU A 176 -2.25 -7.05 10.25
N HIS A 177 -1.87 -8.32 10.07
CA HIS A 177 -2.42 -9.40 10.90
C HIS A 177 -2.08 -9.18 12.38
N ASN A 178 -0.92 -8.62 12.71
CA ASN A 178 -0.55 -8.41 14.11
C ASN A 178 -1.12 -7.12 14.73
N TYR A 179 -1.34 -6.06 13.94
CA TYR A 179 -1.91 -4.82 14.48
C TYR A 179 -3.39 -4.98 14.86
N ILE A 180 -4.13 -5.81 14.12
CA ILE A 180 -5.55 -6.13 14.41
C ILE A 180 -5.68 -7.11 15.59
N TRP A 181 -4.67 -7.99 15.83
CA TRP A 181 -4.71 -9.00 16.90
C TRP A 181 -4.17 -8.55 18.27
N MET A 182 -3.45 -7.43 18.37
CA MET A 182 -3.12 -6.83 19.69
C MET A 182 -4.37 -6.35 20.46
N GLY A 183 -5.54 -6.25 19.80
CA GLY A 183 -6.81 -5.91 20.43
C GLY A 183 -7.55 -7.08 21.12
N ARG A 184 -7.06 -8.33 21.05
CA ARG A 184 -7.72 -9.48 21.72
C ARG A 184 -6.74 -10.41 22.45
N GLY A 185 -6.46 -10.05 23.70
CA GLY A 185 -6.02 -10.96 24.76
C GLY A 185 -6.19 -10.27 26.13
N PRO A 186 -6.94 -10.84 27.09
CA PRO A 186 -7.45 -10.10 28.23
C PRO A 186 -6.38 -9.91 29.31
N VAL A 187 -5.99 -8.67 29.59
CA VAL A 187 -5.60 -8.26 30.94
C VAL A 187 -6.33 -6.97 31.27
N ALA A 188 -7.38 -7.15 32.08
CA ALA A 188 -8.02 -6.09 32.82
C ALA A 188 -6.99 -5.40 33.74
N GLY A 189 -6.98 -4.07 33.72
CA GLY A 189 -6.12 -3.20 34.54
C GLY A 189 -4.72 -3.11 33.94
N ILE A 190 -4.19 -1.93 33.62
CA ILE A 190 -3.89 -0.83 34.54
C ILE A 190 -3.55 0.43 33.70
N ALA A 191 -3.91 1.60 34.25
CA ALA A 191 -3.42 2.96 33.97
C ALA A 191 -3.97 3.72 32.74
N GLU A 192 -5.15 4.32 32.93
CA GLU A 192 -5.33 5.76 32.74
C GLU A 192 -4.23 6.51 33.51
N ASP A 193 -3.22 7.06 32.82
CA ASP A 193 -2.54 8.33 33.15
C ASP A 193 -1.29 8.48 32.29
N SER A 194 -1.34 9.38 31.30
CA SER A 194 -0.21 10.24 30.87
C SER A 194 -0.55 10.97 29.55
N MET A 195 -1.47 11.95 29.63
CA MET A 195 -1.41 13.06 28.68
C MET A 195 -0.25 13.96 29.11
N ALA A 196 0.90 13.79 28.45
CA ALA A 196 2.01 14.74 28.56
C ALA A 196 1.86 15.79 27.46
N GLU A 197 1.76 17.05 27.86
CA GLU A 197 1.73 18.23 27.00
C GLU A 197 2.97 18.29 26.09
N THR A 198 2.73 18.49 24.79
CA THR A 198 3.74 18.86 23.80
C THR A 198 4.43 20.17 24.19
N PRO A 199 5.77 20.25 24.26
CA PRO A 199 6.45 21.53 24.45
C PRO A 199 6.27 22.41 23.21
N GLN A 200 5.79 23.63 23.44
CA GLN A 200 5.72 24.68 22.43
C GLN A 200 7.14 25.14 22.06
N ALA A 201 7.50 25.11 20.78
CA ALA A 201 8.79 25.60 20.29
C ALA A 201 8.91 27.12 20.48
N PRO A 202 10.11 27.67 20.76
CA PRO A 202 10.31 29.11 20.79
C PRO A 202 10.19 29.67 19.37
N GLN A 203 9.40 30.74 19.20
CA GLN A 203 9.41 31.54 17.98
C GLN A 203 10.76 32.25 17.85
N ALA A 204 11.52 31.91 16.80
CA ALA A 204 12.61 32.74 16.33
C ALA A 204 12.03 33.80 15.38
N GLU A 205 12.23 35.08 15.71
CA GLU A 205 11.97 36.19 14.80
C GLU A 205 12.96 36.10 13.62
N ALA A 206 12.42 35.90 12.41
CA ALA A 206 13.20 36.02 11.19
C ALA A 206 13.31 37.50 10.80
N GLU A 207 14.54 38.01 10.69
CA GLU A 207 14.81 39.30 10.04
C GLU A 207 14.56 39.16 8.53
N SER A 208 13.62 39.95 8.00
CA SER A 208 13.35 40.03 6.56
C SER A 208 14.50 40.72 5.82
N PRO A 209 15.02 40.17 4.70
CA PRO A 209 15.77 40.96 3.76
C PRO A 209 14.82 41.92 3.05
N ALA A 210 15.14 43.21 3.08
CA ALA A 210 14.45 44.23 2.31
C ALA A 210 14.77 44.04 0.81
N SER A 211 13.79 43.53 0.06
CA SER A 211 13.69 43.69 -1.38
C SER A 211 12.29 44.19 -1.71
N ASP A 212 12.20 45.27 -2.49
CA ASP A 212 10.95 45.86 -3.00
C ASP A 212 10.14 44.83 -3.82
N MET A 213 9.39 43.96 -3.15
CA MET A 213 8.28 43.20 -3.71
C MET A 213 7.02 43.68 -2.99
N ASP A 214 6.08 44.26 -3.75
CA ASP A 214 4.80 44.80 -3.25
C ASP A 214 3.79 43.70 -2.81
N SER A 215 4.21 42.42 -2.79
CA SER A 215 3.42 41.28 -2.31
C SER A 215 4.30 40.27 -1.57
N SER A 216 3.82 39.75 -0.43
CA SER A 216 4.46 38.63 0.28
C SER A 216 3.86 37.31 -0.18
N ASP A 217 4.64 36.51 -0.91
CA ASP A 217 4.33 35.10 -1.14
C ASP A 217 4.80 34.22 0.04
N THR A 218 4.26 33.01 0.12
CA THR A 218 4.72 32.00 1.08
C THR A 218 6.02 31.35 0.62
N ASN A 219 6.73 30.67 1.54
CA ASN A 219 8.00 29.99 1.24
C ASN A 219 7.76 28.75 0.36
N VAL A 220 7.66 28.96 -0.96
CA VAL A 220 7.46 27.90 -1.95
C VAL A 220 8.70 27.00 -2.04
N GLN A 221 8.49 25.69 -2.19
CA GLN A 221 9.55 24.70 -2.31
C GLN A 221 10.32 24.81 -3.63
N VAL A 222 9.62 24.94 -4.76
CA VAL A 222 10.19 25.00 -6.12
C VAL A 222 9.66 26.21 -6.88
N GLU A 223 10.54 26.99 -7.50
CA GLU A 223 10.15 28.15 -8.29
C GLU A 223 9.25 27.77 -9.48
N GLY A 224 8.08 28.41 -9.58
CA GLY A 224 7.08 28.13 -10.62
C GLY A 224 6.12 26.97 -10.31
N VAL A 225 6.26 26.32 -9.15
CA VAL A 225 5.33 25.28 -8.67
C VAL A 225 4.59 25.84 -7.46
N GLN A 226 3.34 26.26 -7.65
CA GLN A 226 2.56 26.89 -6.59
C GLN A 226 1.94 25.87 -5.64
N GLU A 227 2.12 26.05 -4.34
CA GLU A 227 1.51 25.24 -3.28
C GLU A 227 0.19 25.86 -2.83
N GLY A 228 -0.72 25.09 -2.22
CA GLY A 228 -1.98 25.60 -1.71
C GLY A 228 -1.84 26.19 -0.32
N ASP A 229 -2.80 27.03 0.07
CA ASP A 229 -2.86 27.62 1.42
C ASP A 229 -4.31 28.00 1.74
N ILE A 230 -4.66 28.18 3.01
CA ILE A 230 -5.95 28.69 3.46
C ILE A 230 -6.14 30.19 3.16
N ILE A 231 -5.03 30.89 2.83
CA ILE A 231 -5.02 32.30 2.42
C ILE A 231 -4.15 32.44 1.17
N LYS A 232 -4.71 33.03 0.11
CA LYS A 232 -3.97 33.40 -1.11
C LYS A 232 -4.06 34.89 -1.39
N ASN A 233 -3.03 35.42 -2.04
CA ASN A 233 -2.94 36.82 -2.44
C ASN A 233 -2.35 36.90 -3.84
N ASP A 234 -3.01 37.62 -4.75
CA ASP A 234 -2.52 37.86 -6.12
C ASP A 234 -1.92 39.27 -6.30
N GLY A 235 -1.70 39.99 -5.20
CA GLY A 235 -1.24 41.37 -5.13
C GLY A 235 -2.39 42.38 -5.06
N LYS A 236 -3.58 42.06 -5.60
CA LYS A 236 -4.74 42.95 -5.62
C LYS A 236 -5.90 42.44 -4.76
N TYR A 237 -6.04 41.13 -4.66
CA TYR A 237 -7.11 40.46 -3.95
C TYR A 237 -6.54 39.42 -3.00
N ILE A 238 -7.15 39.35 -1.82
CA ILE A 238 -6.92 38.31 -0.83
C ILE A 238 -8.09 37.34 -0.86
N TYR A 239 -7.78 36.07 -1.06
CA TYR A 239 -8.71 34.94 -1.00
C TYR A 239 -8.53 34.26 0.35
N ILE A 240 -9.56 34.28 1.19
CA ILE A 240 -9.44 33.79 2.57
C ILE A 240 -10.70 33.03 2.99
N ASN A 241 -10.49 31.82 3.52
CA ASN A 241 -11.54 31.11 4.22
C ASN A 241 -11.75 31.70 5.62
N THR A 242 -13.01 31.99 5.97
CA THR A 242 -13.39 32.51 7.29
C THR A 242 -14.53 31.69 7.88
N SER A 243 -14.85 31.88 9.16
CA SER A 243 -16.05 31.27 9.78
C SER A 243 -17.38 31.69 9.14
N ARG A 244 -17.36 32.67 8.23
CA ARG A 244 -18.51 33.15 7.44
C ARG A 244 -18.35 32.87 5.94
N GLY A 245 -17.60 31.83 5.59
CA GLY A 245 -17.34 31.40 4.21
C GLY A 245 -16.08 32.00 3.59
N LEU A 246 -15.79 31.53 2.38
CA LEU A 246 -14.68 31.98 1.55
C LEU A 246 -14.94 33.39 1.00
N LYS A 247 -13.99 34.30 1.18
CA LYS A 247 -14.12 35.71 0.81
C LYS A 247 -13.02 36.12 -0.16
N ILE A 248 -13.39 37.01 -1.07
CA ILE A 248 -12.47 37.80 -1.87
C ILE A 248 -12.47 39.21 -1.32
N ILE A 249 -11.29 39.70 -0.94
CA ILE A 249 -11.10 41.01 -0.31
C ILE A 249 -10.16 41.84 -1.18
N ASP A 250 -10.51 43.10 -1.48
CA ASP A 250 -9.58 44.05 -2.09
C ASP A 250 -8.43 44.35 -1.10
N SER A 251 -7.19 44.12 -1.53
CA SER A 251 -5.99 44.22 -0.70
C SER A 251 -5.59 45.65 -0.36
N ASN A 252 -6.31 46.67 -0.85
CA ASN A 252 -6.02 48.08 -0.61
C ASN A 252 -5.89 48.38 0.91
N PRO A 253 -4.68 48.70 1.39
CA PRO A 253 -4.43 48.82 2.84
C PRO A 253 -5.15 50.01 3.48
N LYS A 254 -5.61 50.98 2.67
CA LYS A 254 -6.33 52.17 3.17
C LYS A 254 -7.82 51.94 3.34
N ALA A 255 -8.38 50.98 2.61
CA ALA A 255 -9.82 50.71 2.58
C ALA A 255 -10.09 49.29 2.09
N PRO A 256 -9.71 48.26 2.87
CA PRO A 256 -9.98 46.87 2.48
C PRO A 256 -11.48 46.64 2.49
N GLU A 257 -12.00 46.03 1.42
CA GLU A 257 -13.43 45.72 1.29
C GLU A 257 -13.66 44.30 0.80
N ILE A 258 -14.73 43.68 1.28
CA ILE A 258 -15.16 42.36 0.79
C ILE A 258 -15.84 42.58 -0.56
N VAL A 259 -15.21 42.11 -1.61
CA VAL A 259 -15.71 42.19 -3.00
C VAL A 259 -16.79 41.14 -3.23
N TYR A 260 -16.54 39.91 -2.76
CA TYR A 260 -17.45 38.79 -2.95
C TYR A 260 -17.31 37.75 -1.83
N THR A 261 -18.39 37.02 -1.55
CA THR A 261 -18.35 35.81 -0.73
C THR A 261 -18.69 34.62 -1.61
N ILE A 262 -17.71 33.74 -1.82
CA ILE A 262 -17.81 32.58 -2.71
C ILE A 262 -18.77 31.56 -2.07
N PRO A 263 -19.82 31.12 -2.80
CA PRO A 263 -20.66 30.03 -2.33
C PRO A 263 -19.89 28.72 -2.42
N VAL A 264 -19.77 28.02 -1.30
CA VAL A 264 -19.15 26.69 -1.17
C VAL A 264 -20.24 25.74 -0.67
N PRO A 265 -20.31 24.47 -1.12
CA PRO A 265 -21.29 23.51 -0.64
C PRO A 265 -21.30 23.39 0.89
N GLU A 266 -22.48 23.24 1.50
CA GLU A 266 -22.64 23.30 2.97
C GLU A 266 -21.88 22.19 3.72
N ASN A 267 -21.63 21.05 3.06
CA ASN A 267 -20.90 19.90 3.58
C ASN A 267 -19.39 19.94 3.30
N THR A 268 -18.88 21.01 2.69
CA THR A 268 -17.48 21.12 2.29
C THR A 268 -16.70 21.99 3.27
N SER A 269 -15.72 21.39 3.96
CA SER A 269 -14.76 22.10 4.80
C SER A 269 -13.51 22.42 3.98
N ILE A 270 -13.27 23.70 3.69
CA ILE A 270 -12.12 24.13 2.86
C ILE A 270 -10.80 23.80 3.57
N SER A 271 -9.93 23.09 2.85
CA SER A 271 -8.58 22.70 3.27
C SER A 271 -7.52 23.65 2.68
N GLU A 272 -7.56 23.88 1.36
CA GLU A 272 -6.57 24.70 0.65
C GLU A 272 -7.21 25.49 -0.50
N ILE A 273 -6.56 26.58 -0.87
CA ILE A 273 -6.96 27.48 -1.96
C ILE A 273 -5.75 27.68 -2.89
N PHE A 274 -6.01 27.69 -4.19
CA PHE A 274 -5.04 28.00 -5.23
C PHE A 274 -5.59 29.06 -6.18
N THR A 275 -4.69 29.76 -6.87
CA THR A 275 -5.02 30.72 -7.92
C THR A 275 -4.18 30.42 -9.15
N ALA A 276 -4.80 30.29 -10.34
CA ALA A 276 -4.11 30.01 -11.58
C ALA A 276 -4.74 30.85 -12.71
N GLY A 277 -4.04 31.87 -13.21
CA GLY A 277 -4.59 32.80 -14.20
C GLY A 277 -5.91 33.43 -13.73
N ASN A 278 -7.02 33.12 -14.42
CA ASN A 278 -8.37 33.58 -14.06
C ASN A 278 -9.18 32.53 -13.27
N LYS A 279 -8.51 31.56 -12.64
CA LYS A 279 -9.13 30.50 -11.85
C LYS A 279 -8.83 30.65 -10.37
N LEU A 280 -9.86 30.41 -9.56
CA LEU A 280 -9.76 30.15 -8.13
C LEU A 280 -10.13 28.69 -7.90
N ILE A 281 -9.18 27.90 -7.40
CA ILE A 281 -9.39 26.49 -7.08
C ILE A 281 -9.52 26.39 -5.57
N VAL A 282 -10.57 25.72 -5.11
CA VAL A 282 -10.86 25.53 -3.69
C VAL A 282 -10.93 24.03 -3.45
N ILE A 283 -10.07 23.56 -2.56
CA ILE A 283 -10.05 22.18 -2.11
C ILE A 283 -10.76 22.10 -0.78
N GLY A 284 -11.69 21.16 -0.65
CA GLY A 284 -12.36 20.91 0.61
C GLY A 284 -12.52 19.44 0.93
N GLN A 285 -12.60 19.14 2.21
CA GLN A 285 -12.97 17.84 2.72
C GLN A 285 -14.48 17.79 2.91
N ASN A 286 -15.13 16.83 2.26
CA ASN A 286 -16.56 16.62 2.28
C ASN A 286 -16.86 15.28 2.97
N ASN A 287 -17.47 15.37 4.15
CA ASN A 287 -17.76 14.19 4.98
C ASN A 287 -19.26 13.93 4.97
N ILE A 288 -19.72 13.09 4.05
CA ILE A 288 -21.12 12.69 3.98
C ILE A 288 -21.33 11.53 4.94
N PHE A 289 -22.35 11.63 5.81
CA PHE A 289 -22.80 10.52 6.63
C PHE A 289 -24.12 9.96 6.09
N TYR A 290 -24.17 8.65 5.90
CA TYR A 290 -25.40 7.94 5.59
C TYR A 290 -25.94 7.27 6.86
N ILE A 291 -27.25 7.40 7.08
CA ILE A 291 -27.96 6.63 8.10
C ILE A 291 -28.36 5.31 7.45
N MET A 292 -27.95 4.18 8.03
CA MET A 292 -28.33 2.88 7.47
C MET A 292 -29.85 2.67 7.55
N ASP A 293 -30.48 2.39 6.40
CA ASP A 293 -31.91 2.07 6.30
C ASP A 293 -32.25 0.69 6.90
N LYS A 294 -31.26 -0.17 7.14
CA LYS A 294 -31.42 -1.48 7.76
C LYS A 294 -30.32 -1.74 8.79
N PRO A 295 -30.65 -2.30 9.96
CA PRO A 295 -29.63 -2.89 10.83
C PRO A 295 -28.86 -3.96 10.04
N VAL A 296 -27.57 -4.10 10.34
CA VAL A 296 -26.73 -5.18 9.81
C VAL A 296 -27.31 -6.53 10.28
N THR A 297 -28.23 -7.11 9.51
CA THR A 297 -28.72 -8.48 9.65
C THR A 297 -27.82 -9.37 8.79
N ASP A 298 -27.09 -10.35 9.32
CA ASP A 298 -27.68 -11.65 9.72
C ASP A 298 -26.89 -12.42 10.82
N SER A 299 -26.07 -11.77 11.66
CA SER A 299 -25.35 -12.52 12.73
C SER A 299 -25.32 -11.86 14.12
N MET A 300 -26.08 -10.81 14.34
CA MET A 300 -26.11 -10.10 15.63
C MET A 300 -27.44 -10.29 16.34
N GLU A 301 -27.64 -11.46 16.95
CA GLU A 301 -28.63 -11.66 18.03
C GLU A 301 -28.26 -10.91 19.33
N LEU A 302 -27.12 -10.20 19.38
CA LEU A 302 -26.54 -9.66 20.62
C LEU A 302 -26.33 -8.14 20.66
N ILE A 303 -26.77 -7.37 19.68
CA ILE A 303 -26.78 -5.90 19.82
C ILE A 303 -28.20 -5.47 20.16
N GLU A 304 -28.42 -5.15 21.44
CA GLU A 304 -29.60 -4.39 21.85
C GLU A 304 -29.74 -3.15 20.95
N PRO A 305 -30.97 -2.73 20.59
CA PRO A 305 -31.18 -1.56 19.75
C PRO A 305 -30.43 -0.36 20.31
N SER A 306 -29.33 0.02 19.67
CA SER A 306 -28.61 1.25 20.00
C SER A 306 -29.48 2.43 19.60
N ILE A 307 -29.57 3.43 20.47
CA ILE A 307 -30.34 4.67 20.26
C ILE A 307 -29.86 5.43 19.00
N MET A 308 -28.66 5.11 18.51
CA MET A 308 -28.03 5.71 17.34
C MET A 308 -27.72 4.63 16.29
N PRO A 309 -28.30 4.69 15.08
CA PRO A 309 -27.94 3.76 14.00
C PRO A 309 -26.46 3.95 13.60
N PRO A 310 -25.78 2.89 13.12
CA PRO A 310 -24.42 3.02 12.61
C PRO A 310 -24.38 4.07 11.48
N ARG A 311 -23.40 4.96 11.55
CA ARG A 311 -23.13 5.96 10.51
C ARG A 311 -21.98 5.45 9.65
N TYR A 312 -22.16 5.47 8.33
CA TYR A 312 -21.03 5.30 7.40
C TYR A 312 -20.59 6.69 6.97
N TYR A 313 -19.32 7.02 7.20
CA TYR A 313 -18.71 8.23 6.68
C TYR A 313 -18.12 7.91 5.32
N GLN A 314 -18.46 8.71 4.31
CA GLN A 314 -17.74 8.74 3.07
C GLN A 314 -16.91 10.02 3.04
N ASP A 315 -15.61 9.85 3.24
CA ASP A 315 -14.64 10.92 3.09
C ASP A 315 -14.45 11.17 1.60
N ARG A 316 -14.75 12.39 1.16
CA ARG A 316 -14.61 12.84 -0.23
C ARG A 316 -13.79 14.11 -0.28
N THR A 317 -12.93 14.21 -1.28
CA THR A 317 -12.21 15.45 -1.61
C THR A 317 -13.00 16.21 -2.66
N ASP A 318 -13.40 17.42 -2.32
CA ASP A 318 -14.12 18.35 -3.18
C ASP A 318 -13.15 19.32 -3.85
N VAL A 319 -13.20 19.39 -5.17
CA VAL A 319 -12.40 20.29 -6.00
C VAL A 319 -13.33 21.23 -6.76
N LEU A 320 -13.41 22.46 -6.28
CA LEU A 320 -14.25 23.51 -6.85
C LEU A 320 -13.38 24.45 -7.68
N ILE A 321 -13.73 24.64 -8.95
CA ILE A 321 -12.99 25.52 -9.87
C ILE A 321 -13.89 26.68 -10.28
N TYR A 322 -13.58 27.88 -9.80
CA TYR A 322 -14.28 29.11 -10.13
C TYR A 322 -13.52 29.92 -11.17
N ASN A 323 -14.23 30.45 -12.15
CA ASN A 323 -13.75 31.54 -13.00
C ASN A 323 -13.94 32.87 -12.26
N ILE A 324 -12.83 33.59 -12.09
CA ILE A 324 -12.74 34.88 -11.39
C ILE A 324 -12.36 36.04 -12.32
N GLU A 325 -12.52 35.89 -13.64
CA GLU A 325 -12.32 36.98 -14.61
C GLU A 325 -13.18 38.21 -14.28
N ASN A 326 -14.41 37.97 -13.80
CA ASN A 326 -15.21 38.98 -13.11
C ASN A 326 -15.23 38.69 -11.60
N ILE A 327 -14.36 39.38 -10.87
CA ILE A 327 -14.17 39.20 -9.42
C ILE A 327 -15.42 39.56 -8.58
N GLU A 328 -16.29 40.43 -9.10
CA GLU A 328 -17.56 40.80 -8.45
C GLU A 328 -18.66 39.75 -8.67
N LYS A 329 -18.44 38.84 -9.62
CA LYS A 329 -19.36 37.73 -9.92
C LYS A 329 -18.59 36.47 -10.38
N PRO A 330 -17.83 35.83 -9.48
CA PRO A 330 -17.20 34.55 -9.76
C PRO A 330 -18.23 33.49 -10.17
N VAL A 331 -17.85 32.60 -11.08
CA VAL A 331 -18.72 31.54 -11.61
C VAL A 331 -18.08 30.19 -11.37
N LEU A 332 -18.76 29.28 -10.67
CA LEU A 332 -18.35 27.89 -10.55
C LEU A 332 -18.40 27.22 -11.94
N GLU A 333 -17.26 26.77 -12.45
CA GLU A 333 -17.16 26.11 -13.75
C GLU A 333 -17.10 24.59 -13.65
N LYS A 334 -16.50 24.06 -12.58
CA LYS A 334 -16.38 22.63 -12.30
C LYS A 334 -16.50 22.36 -10.80
N GLU A 335 -17.07 21.22 -10.46
CA GLU A 335 -17.11 20.65 -9.12
C GLU A 335 -16.87 19.15 -9.26
N TYR A 336 -15.75 18.68 -8.72
CA TYR A 336 -15.38 17.27 -8.75
C TYR A 336 -15.30 16.73 -7.32
N LEU A 337 -15.98 15.62 -7.07
CA LEU A 337 -15.85 14.87 -5.81
C LEU A 337 -15.02 13.62 -6.05
N PHE A 338 -13.82 13.59 -5.52
CA PHE A 338 -12.95 12.41 -5.51
C PHE A 338 -13.11 11.63 -4.21
N ASP A 339 -12.91 10.33 -4.28
CA ASP A 339 -12.94 9.45 -3.12
C ASP A 339 -11.70 9.63 -2.23
N GLY A 340 -11.89 9.65 -0.91
CA GLY A 340 -10.82 9.74 0.07
C GLY A 340 -10.50 11.16 0.55
N ASN A 341 -9.39 11.25 1.28
CA ASN A 341 -8.91 12.47 1.92
C ASN A 341 -7.82 13.12 1.07
N TYR A 342 -7.91 14.44 0.96
CA TYR A 342 -6.90 15.25 0.28
C TYR A 342 -5.55 15.13 1.00
N LEU A 343 -4.48 14.85 0.25
CA LEU A 343 -3.12 14.88 0.79
C LEU A 343 -2.46 16.23 0.52
N SER A 344 -2.26 16.57 -0.76
CA SER A 344 -1.66 17.84 -1.19
C SER A 344 -1.80 18.02 -2.70
N GLY A 345 -1.64 19.25 -3.17
CA GLY A 345 -1.76 19.61 -4.58
C GLY A 345 -0.86 20.78 -4.96
N ARG A 346 -0.64 20.95 -6.27
CA ARG A 346 0.23 21.95 -6.87
C ARG A 346 -0.37 22.52 -8.14
N VAL A 347 -0.14 23.80 -8.38
CA VAL A 347 -0.42 24.45 -9.66
C VAL A 347 0.90 24.73 -10.37
N ILE A 348 0.98 24.35 -11.65
CA ILE A 348 2.09 24.67 -12.55
C ILE A 348 1.45 25.29 -13.79
N ASP A 349 1.69 26.58 -14.01
CA ASP A 349 1.02 27.36 -15.05
C ASP A 349 -0.51 27.18 -15.00
N ASP A 350 -1.13 26.67 -16.07
CA ASP A 350 -2.57 26.38 -16.15
C ASP A 350 -2.90 24.91 -15.83
N SER A 351 -2.03 24.18 -15.15
CA SER A 351 -2.25 22.78 -14.76
C SER A 351 -2.36 22.63 -13.26
N PHE A 352 -3.37 21.91 -12.79
CA PHE A 352 -3.54 21.57 -11.39
C PHE A 352 -3.34 20.07 -11.17
N TYR A 353 -2.50 19.72 -10.21
CA TYR A 353 -2.19 18.35 -9.85
C TYR A 353 -2.47 18.14 -8.37
N LEU A 354 -3.10 17.02 -8.00
CA LEU A 354 -3.32 16.65 -6.61
C LEU A 354 -3.23 15.15 -6.39
N VAL A 355 -2.96 14.79 -5.14
CA VAL A 355 -2.96 13.42 -4.66
C VAL A 355 -3.91 13.28 -3.48
N ASN A 356 -4.72 12.23 -3.49
CA ASN A 356 -5.63 11.89 -2.40
C ASN A 356 -5.41 10.44 -1.94
N ASN A 357 -5.70 10.15 -0.68
CA ASN A 357 -5.69 8.79 -0.13
C ASN A 357 -7.08 8.37 0.35
N LYS A 358 -7.57 7.23 -0.10
CA LYS A 358 -8.73 6.55 0.46
C LYS A 358 -8.28 5.32 1.25
N TYR A 359 -8.54 5.31 2.55
CA TYR A 359 -8.31 4.14 3.39
C TYR A 359 -9.36 3.06 3.12
N LEU A 360 -8.91 1.83 2.92
CA LEU A 360 -9.81 0.68 2.84
C LEU A 360 -10.16 0.22 4.26
N ASN A 361 -11.33 0.63 4.75
CA ASN A 361 -11.82 0.16 6.05
C ASN A 361 -12.37 -1.26 5.91
N LEU A 362 -11.48 -2.24 5.99
CA LEU A 362 -11.80 -3.66 5.84
C LEU A 362 -12.53 -4.27 7.07
N GLY A 363 -12.70 -3.49 8.14
CA GLY A 363 -13.43 -3.87 9.35
C GLY A 363 -12.79 -5.03 10.14
N TYR A 364 -13.16 -5.15 11.43
CA TYR A 364 -12.65 -6.21 12.30
C TYR A 364 -13.07 -7.65 11.89
N ARG A 365 -14.01 -7.79 10.93
CA ARG A 365 -14.56 -9.09 10.49
C ARG A 365 -14.03 -9.53 9.12
N TYR A 366 -12.95 -8.90 8.62
CA TYR A 366 -12.29 -9.27 7.37
C TYR A 366 -12.01 -10.78 7.25
N TYR A 367 -11.68 -11.45 8.37
CA TYR A 367 -11.40 -12.88 8.40
C TYR A 367 -12.63 -13.79 8.64
N ASP A 368 -13.80 -13.23 8.96
CA ASP A 368 -15.00 -13.99 9.35
C ASP A 368 -16.11 -13.96 8.27
N ASN A 369 -15.95 -13.18 7.20
CA ASN A 369 -17.03 -12.94 6.23
C ASN A 369 -16.61 -13.37 4.82
N GLU A 370 -17.28 -14.38 4.27
CA GLU A 370 -17.05 -14.87 2.90
C GLU A 370 -17.47 -13.85 1.82
N ASN A 371 -18.23 -12.80 2.19
CA ASN A 371 -18.70 -11.75 1.29
C ASN A 371 -18.16 -10.38 1.67
N ILE A 372 -16.86 -10.16 1.43
CA ILE A 372 -16.25 -8.83 1.56
C ILE A 372 -16.71 -7.98 0.38
N ASP A 373 -17.31 -6.83 0.68
CA ASP A 373 -17.65 -5.82 -0.32
C ASP A 373 -16.66 -4.67 -0.20
N ILE A 374 -15.78 -4.54 -1.19
CA ILE A 374 -14.83 -3.42 -1.30
C ILE A 374 -15.37 -2.54 -2.42
N PRO A 375 -15.88 -1.33 -2.13
CA PRO A 375 -16.41 -0.46 -3.16
C PRO A 375 -15.30 -0.06 -4.12
N LEU A 376 -15.61 -0.09 -5.42
CA LEU A 376 -14.68 0.38 -6.44
C LEU A 376 -14.40 1.88 -6.23
N PRO A 377 -13.17 2.31 -6.51
CA PRO A 377 -12.83 3.72 -6.51
C PRO A 377 -13.63 4.47 -7.58
N TYR A 378 -14.06 5.69 -7.29
CA TYR A 378 -14.77 6.52 -8.26
C TYR A 378 -14.61 8.02 -7.99
N TYR A 379 -14.94 8.83 -8.98
CA TYR A 379 -15.14 10.27 -8.80
C TYR A 379 -16.42 10.74 -9.50
N THR A 380 -16.93 11.89 -9.07
CA THR A 380 -18.19 12.46 -9.58
C THR A 380 -17.91 13.84 -10.19
N ASP A 381 -18.37 14.07 -11.41
CA ASP A 381 -18.55 15.41 -11.98
C ASP A 381 -19.93 15.92 -11.57
N VAL A 382 -19.98 16.75 -10.53
CA VAL A 382 -21.23 17.11 -9.85
C VAL A 382 -22.12 17.97 -10.74
N LEU A 383 -21.53 18.89 -11.51
CA LEU A 383 -22.29 19.80 -12.37
C LEU A 383 -22.92 19.08 -13.56
N ASN A 384 -22.27 18.01 -14.05
CA ASN A 384 -22.81 17.17 -15.12
C ASN A 384 -23.64 15.99 -14.60
N ASN A 385 -23.58 15.69 -13.30
CA ASN A 385 -24.22 14.54 -12.66
C ASN A 385 -23.76 13.21 -13.28
N ASP A 386 -22.44 13.09 -13.49
CA ASP A 386 -21.79 11.90 -14.02
C ASP A 386 -20.86 11.27 -12.97
N ASP A 387 -20.97 9.95 -12.77
CA ASP A 387 -20.06 9.16 -11.94
C ASP A 387 -19.11 8.34 -12.82
N TYR A 388 -17.83 8.33 -12.43
CA TYR A 388 -16.76 7.62 -13.12
C TYR A 388 -16.14 6.61 -12.16
N GLU A 389 -16.58 5.36 -12.26
CA GLU A 389 -16.03 4.22 -11.52
C GLU A 389 -14.77 3.69 -12.21
N ILE A 390 -13.75 3.34 -11.42
CA ILE A 390 -12.50 2.75 -11.89
C ILE A 390 -12.58 1.24 -11.68
N GLY A 391 -12.56 0.47 -12.77
CA GLY A 391 -12.68 -0.99 -12.74
C GLY A 391 -11.44 -1.68 -12.14
N TYR A 392 -11.58 -2.95 -11.73
CA TYR A 392 -10.45 -3.72 -11.19
C TYR A 392 -9.26 -3.84 -12.17
N ASP A 393 -9.53 -3.88 -13.47
CA ASP A 393 -8.54 -3.90 -14.54
C ASP A 393 -7.83 -2.55 -14.76
N GLU A 394 -8.37 -1.47 -14.17
CA GLU A 394 -7.81 -0.13 -14.21
C GLU A 394 -7.09 0.26 -12.92
N ILE A 395 -7.39 -0.38 -11.78
CA ILE A 395 -6.67 -0.18 -10.52
C ILE A 395 -5.25 -0.74 -10.67
N LYS A 396 -4.26 0.15 -10.62
CA LYS A 396 -2.83 -0.16 -10.70
C LYS A 396 -2.27 -0.53 -9.33
N TYR A 397 -1.13 -1.21 -9.27
CA TYR A 397 -0.36 -1.40 -8.03
C TYR A 397 1.10 -1.68 -8.36
N PHE A 398 1.95 -1.54 -7.35
CA PHE A 398 3.38 -1.83 -7.47
C PHE A 398 3.69 -3.17 -6.82
N PRO A 399 4.17 -4.18 -7.57
CA PRO A 399 4.42 -5.51 -7.01
C PRO A 399 5.41 -5.55 -5.83
N ASN A 400 6.29 -4.55 -5.67
CA ASN A 400 7.20 -4.48 -4.51
C ASN A 400 6.55 -3.93 -3.24
N TYR A 401 5.46 -3.16 -3.35
CA TYR A 401 4.85 -2.52 -2.20
C TYR A 401 3.35 -2.39 -2.43
N ILE A 402 2.61 -3.09 -1.59
CA ILE A 402 1.16 -3.01 -1.52
C ILE A 402 0.81 -2.25 -0.23
N ASP A 403 -0.27 -1.48 -0.29
CA ASP A 403 -0.83 -0.78 0.86
C ASP A 403 -2.35 -0.98 0.87
N THR A 404 -2.96 -0.85 2.04
CA THR A 404 -4.42 -0.88 2.25
C THR A 404 -5.10 0.45 1.96
N ARG A 405 -4.50 1.26 1.08
CA ARG A 405 -5.00 2.54 0.62
C ARG A 405 -5.18 2.52 -0.89
N TYR A 406 -6.12 3.32 -1.36
CA TYR A 406 -6.12 3.78 -2.74
C TYR A 406 -5.52 5.18 -2.80
N MET A 407 -4.42 5.32 -3.54
CA MET A 407 -3.82 6.60 -3.90
C MET A 407 -4.39 7.02 -5.24
N TYR A 408 -5.04 8.18 -5.26
CA TYR A 408 -5.49 8.84 -6.47
C TYR A 408 -4.43 9.84 -6.91
N THR A 409 -4.01 9.79 -8.16
CA THR A 409 -3.28 10.88 -8.82
C THR A 409 -4.23 11.56 -9.78
N ILE A 410 -4.42 12.86 -9.61
CA ILE A 410 -5.40 13.64 -10.35
C ILE A 410 -4.69 14.83 -11.00
N GLY A 411 -4.80 14.94 -12.32
CA GLY A 411 -4.36 16.09 -13.09
C GLY A 411 -5.55 16.78 -13.75
N ILE A 412 -5.54 18.11 -13.81
CA ILE A 412 -6.60 18.92 -14.42
C ILE A 412 -5.96 20.03 -15.25
N ASP A 413 -6.26 20.06 -16.55
CA ASP A 413 -5.97 21.19 -17.42
C ASP A 413 -6.99 22.31 -17.18
N LEU A 414 -6.56 23.42 -16.59
CA LEU A 414 -7.39 24.57 -16.25
C LEU A 414 -7.61 25.51 -17.44
N SER A 415 -6.85 25.35 -18.53
CA SER A 415 -6.94 26.20 -19.72
C SER A 415 -8.11 25.80 -20.62
N ASP A 416 -8.47 24.52 -20.65
CA ASP A 416 -9.63 24.00 -21.39
C ASP A 416 -10.82 23.73 -20.47
N LYS A 417 -11.89 24.51 -20.63
CA LYS A 417 -13.15 24.32 -19.90
C LYS A 417 -13.83 22.97 -20.16
N GLN A 418 -13.54 22.32 -21.28
CA GLN A 418 -14.06 20.99 -21.61
C GLN A 418 -13.16 19.86 -21.12
N SER A 419 -11.99 20.17 -20.55
CA SER A 419 -11.11 19.15 -19.99
C SER A 419 -11.84 18.32 -18.94
N LYS A 420 -11.46 17.05 -18.91
CA LYS A 420 -11.80 16.12 -17.84
C LYS A 420 -10.54 15.89 -17.01
N PRO A 421 -10.68 15.60 -15.71
CA PRO A 421 -9.53 15.23 -14.91
C PRO A 421 -8.90 13.95 -15.47
N ASP A 422 -7.59 13.94 -15.55
CA ASP A 422 -6.78 12.74 -15.74
C ASP A 422 -6.65 12.06 -14.37
N VAL A 423 -7.22 10.86 -14.23
CA VAL A 423 -7.35 10.18 -12.94
C VAL A 423 -6.80 8.78 -13.04
N ASP A 424 -5.82 8.49 -12.20
CA ASP A 424 -5.28 7.16 -12.00
C ASP A 424 -5.44 6.74 -10.54
N VAL A 425 -5.69 5.46 -10.31
CA VAL A 425 -5.83 4.88 -8.97
C VAL A 425 -4.84 3.74 -8.77
N TYR A 426 -4.08 3.83 -7.69
CA TYR A 426 -3.10 2.83 -7.27
C TYR A 426 -3.52 2.19 -5.95
N LEU A 427 -3.51 0.86 -5.86
CA LEU A 427 -3.52 0.13 -4.59
C LEU A 427 -2.14 0.30 -3.94
N GLY A 428 -2.07 1.33 -3.11
CA GLY A 428 -0.85 1.99 -2.67
C GLY A 428 -1.23 3.30 -1.99
N GLY A 429 -0.38 3.79 -1.10
CA GLY A 429 -0.59 5.07 -0.44
C GLY A 429 0.65 5.94 -0.49
N THR A 430 0.47 7.22 -0.15
CA THR A 430 1.56 8.17 0.04
C THR A 430 1.34 9.02 1.28
N ASP A 431 2.42 9.44 1.94
CA ASP A 431 2.33 10.29 3.13
C ASP A 431 2.82 11.72 2.84
N THR A 432 3.57 11.92 1.75
CA THR A 432 4.15 13.22 1.39
C THR A 432 4.42 13.27 -0.11
N ILE A 433 4.32 14.45 -0.71
CA ILE A 433 4.71 14.68 -2.09
C ILE A 433 5.83 15.73 -2.21
N TYR A 434 6.60 15.64 -3.28
CA TYR A 434 7.48 16.69 -3.81
C TYR A 434 7.15 16.87 -5.28
N VAL A 435 7.13 18.10 -5.78
CA VAL A 435 6.76 18.38 -7.18
C VAL A 435 7.75 19.37 -7.77
N SER A 436 8.35 18.97 -8.89
CA SER A 436 9.13 19.84 -9.77
C SER A 436 8.25 20.33 -10.93
N LYS A 437 8.84 21.04 -11.90
CA LYS A 437 8.09 21.51 -13.07
C LYS A 437 7.62 20.38 -13.98
N GLU A 438 8.34 19.26 -13.98
CA GLU A 438 8.14 18.15 -14.92
C GLU A 438 7.78 16.84 -14.22
N ASN A 439 7.93 16.75 -12.89
CA ASN A 439 7.72 15.50 -12.16
C ASN A 439 7.00 15.70 -10.82
N LEU A 440 6.16 14.73 -10.47
CA LEU A 440 5.61 14.55 -9.13
C LEU A 440 6.26 13.32 -8.49
N TYR A 441 6.70 13.47 -7.25
CA TYR A 441 7.23 12.40 -6.43
C TYR A 441 6.31 12.20 -5.23
N ALA A 442 5.88 10.96 -5.01
CA ALA A 442 5.09 10.57 -3.84
C ALA A 442 5.92 9.60 -2.99
N ALA A 443 5.98 9.83 -1.69
CA ALA A 443 6.81 9.05 -0.77
C ALA A 443 5.99 8.52 0.41
N VAL A 444 6.21 7.24 0.73
CA VAL A 444 5.56 6.52 1.84
C VAL A 444 6.58 5.74 2.63
N ALA A 445 6.44 5.74 3.96
CA ALA A 445 7.26 4.90 4.81
C ALA A 445 6.76 3.44 4.78
N ASP A 446 7.65 2.50 4.45
CA ASP A 446 7.41 1.07 4.65
C ASP A 446 8.11 0.60 5.93
N TYR A 447 7.35 -0.03 6.82
CA TYR A 447 7.85 -0.65 8.03
C TYR A 447 7.76 -2.16 7.88
N SER A 448 8.90 -2.83 7.85
CA SER A 448 9.00 -4.28 7.78
C SER A 448 9.46 -4.84 9.12
N TYR A 449 8.59 -5.61 9.77
CA TYR A 449 8.81 -6.17 11.10
C TYR A 449 9.41 -7.59 11.03
N ASP A 450 10.45 -7.85 11.81
CA ASP A 450 11.00 -9.22 11.95
C ASP A 450 10.25 -9.96 13.06
N TYR A 451 9.31 -10.83 12.67
CA TYR A 451 8.55 -11.66 13.60
C TYR A 451 9.26 -12.97 13.98
N GLY A 452 10.51 -13.18 13.55
CA GLY A 452 11.33 -14.34 13.91
C GLY A 452 11.78 -14.37 15.37
N ILE A 453 11.65 -13.25 16.09
CA ILE A 453 11.99 -13.13 17.51
C ILE A 453 10.83 -13.66 18.37
N ARG A 454 11.13 -14.59 19.28
CA ARG A 454 10.16 -15.18 20.22
C ARG A 454 9.45 -14.06 21.00
N GLN A 455 8.17 -13.86 20.71
CA GLN A 455 7.22 -12.89 21.29
C GLN A 455 7.06 -12.89 22.83
N LEU A 456 7.86 -13.66 23.59
CA LEU A 456 7.68 -13.75 25.04
C LEU A 456 8.34 -12.60 25.81
N GLU A 457 9.17 -11.74 25.21
CA GLU A 457 9.93 -10.72 25.97
C GLU A 457 9.99 -9.30 25.39
N GLU A 458 9.38 -8.95 24.26
CA GLU A 458 9.42 -7.55 23.77
C GLU A 458 8.03 -6.98 23.43
N PHE A 459 7.66 -5.90 24.12
CA PHE A 459 6.54 -5.02 23.79
C PHE A 459 6.83 -4.10 22.57
N SER A 460 7.95 -4.30 21.86
CA SER A 460 8.40 -3.46 20.75
C SER A 460 9.21 -4.29 19.74
N PRO A 461 8.56 -4.92 18.75
CA PRO A 461 9.25 -5.74 17.75
C PRO A 461 10.26 -4.90 16.97
N GLU A 462 11.44 -5.47 16.69
CA GLU A 462 12.39 -4.83 15.78
C GLU A 462 11.79 -4.71 14.38
N TYR A 463 11.96 -3.54 13.78
CA TYR A 463 11.57 -3.28 12.41
C TYR A 463 12.70 -2.63 11.63
N THR A 464 12.67 -2.84 10.33
CA THR A 464 13.42 -2.05 9.36
C THR A 464 12.45 -1.08 8.71
N ALA A 465 12.93 0.14 8.46
CA ALA A 465 12.15 1.17 7.81
C ALA A 465 12.82 1.56 6.49
N SER A 466 12.01 1.74 5.45
CA SER A 466 12.41 2.28 4.16
C SER A 466 11.38 3.31 3.69
N THR A 467 11.76 4.09 2.69
CA THR A 467 10.87 5.03 2.00
C THR A 467 10.70 4.54 0.58
N VAL A 468 9.47 4.14 0.25
CA VAL A 468 9.06 3.83 -1.12
C VAL A 468 8.71 5.13 -1.82
N ILE A 469 9.24 5.31 -3.03
CA ILE A 469 9.12 6.52 -3.83
C ILE A 469 8.46 6.16 -5.15
N TYR A 470 7.45 6.91 -5.52
CA TYR A 470 6.83 6.89 -6.85
C TYR A 470 7.16 8.18 -7.57
N LYS A 471 7.67 8.10 -8.79
CA LYS A 471 7.89 9.25 -9.67
C LYS A 471 6.89 9.21 -10.81
N PHE A 472 6.23 10.32 -11.08
CA PHE A 472 5.30 10.52 -12.19
C PHE A 472 5.76 11.70 -13.03
N GLU A 473 5.73 11.57 -14.35
CA GLU A 473 5.94 12.70 -15.27
C GLU A 473 4.68 13.56 -15.35
N LEU A 474 4.83 14.87 -15.49
CA LEU A 474 3.74 15.83 -15.57
C LEU A 474 3.71 16.47 -16.97
N ASP A 475 2.53 16.47 -17.59
CA ASP A 475 2.35 17.07 -18.92
C ASP A 475 0.96 17.74 -19.03
N ASN A 476 0.91 19.06 -18.85
CA ASN A 476 -0.27 19.89 -19.12
C ASN A 476 -1.59 19.33 -18.55
N GLY A 477 -1.62 19.10 -17.24
CA GLY A 477 -2.78 18.52 -16.54
C GLY A 477 -2.92 17.01 -16.68
N LYS A 478 -1.95 16.32 -17.30
CA LYS A 478 -1.84 14.85 -17.31
C LYS A 478 -0.72 14.36 -16.43
N ILE A 479 -0.88 13.15 -15.90
CA ILE A 479 0.09 12.47 -15.05
C ILE A 479 0.51 11.16 -15.74
N GLY A 480 1.81 11.02 -15.96
CA GLY A 480 2.41 9.85 -16.61
C GLY A 480 2.37 8.60 -15.74
N THR A 481 2.77 7.48 -16.34
CA THR A 481 2.89 6.21 -15.61
C THR A 481 4.03 6.29 -14.60
N ALA A 482 3.81 5.78 -13.38
CA ALA A 482 4.82 5.88 -12.35
C ALA A 482 6.02 4.93 -12.53
N VAL A 483 7.15 5.37 -12.02
CA VAL A 483 8.31 4.52 -11.70
C VAL A 483 8.42 4.39 -10.19
N GLN A 484 8.81 3.22 -9.69
CA GLN A 484 9.00 2.97 -8.26
C GLN A 484 10.48 2.80 -7.92
N GLY A 485 10.90 3.38 -6.80
CA GLY A 485 12.18 3.12 -6.15
C GLY A 485 12.02 3.04 -4.64
N GLU A 486 13.10 2.70 -3.96
CA GLU A 486 13.12 2.54 -2.51
C GLU A 486 14.48 2.94 -1.96
N VAL A 487 14.49 3.63 -0.83
CA VAL A 487 15.70 3.93 -0.06
C VAL A 487 15.53 3.57 1.42
N PRO A 488 16.59 3.13 2.12
CA PRO A 488 16.51 2.88 3.56
C PRO A 488 16.20 4.14 4.38
N GLY A 489 15.39 3.99 5.43
CA GLY A 489 15.00 5.02 6.38
C GLY A 489 13.71 5.74 6.02
N THR A 490 13.29 6.68 6.88
CA THR A 490 12.10 7.51 6.71
C THR A 490 12.46 8.99 6.50
N ILE A 491 11.57 9.73 5.83
CA ILE A 491 11.70 11.18 5.65
C ILE A 491 10.91 11.96 6.71
N ILE A 492 11.24 13.24 6.91
CA ILE A 492 10.49 14.09 7.86
C ILE A 492 9.31 14.80 7.19
N ASN A 493 9.51 15.33 5.97
CA ASN A 493 8.50 16.06 5.20
C ASN A 493 9.00 16.31 3.76
N GLN A 494 8.28 17.10 2.99
CA GLN A 494 8.60 17.42 1.60
C GLN A 494 10.02 17.98 1.41
N PHE A 495 10.56 18.72 2.38
CA PHE A 495 11.90 19.33 2.28
C PHE A 495 13.05 18.32 2.44
N SER A 496 12.75 17.06 2.77
CA SER A 496 13.69 15.93 2.67
C SER A 496 13.95 15.49 1.24
N MET A 497 13.22 16.04 0.26
CA MET A 497 13.26 15.64 -1.14
C MET A 497 13.52 16.85 -2.03
N ASP A 498 14.16 16.58 -3.16
CA ASP A 498 14.47 17.58 -4.19
C ASP A 498 14.76 16.91 -5.54
N GLU A 499 14.59 17.66 -6.63
CA GLU A 499 15.05 17.29 -7.96
C GLU A 499 16.04 18.33 -8.49
N HIS A 500 17.22 17.88 -8.92
CA HIS A 500 18.27 18.73 -9.45
C HIS A 500 19.05 18.02 -10.54
N ASN A 501 19.23 18.69 -11.68
CA ASN A 501 19.94 18.15 -12.86
C ASN A 501 19.46 16.74 -13.26
N ASN A 502 18.14 16.52 -13.32
CA ASN A 502 17.49 15.24 -13.64
C ASN A 502 17.82 14.09 -12.67
N THR A 503 18.27 14.41 -11.47
CA THR A 503 18.47 13.44 -10.39
C THR A 503 17.54 13.75 -9.23
N PHE A 504 17.01 12.71 -8.60
CA PHE A 504 16.21 12.85 -7.41
C PHE A 504 17.08 12.69 -6.17
N ARG A 505 16.97 13.62 -5.21
CA ARG A 505 17.77 13.64 -3.98
C ARG A 505 16.85 13.47 -2.79
N ILE A 506 17.23 12.59 -1.87
CA ILE A 506 16.41 12.30 -0.69
C ILE A 506 17.27 12.10 0.55
N ALA A 507 16.82 12.64 1.67
CA ALA A 507 17.47 12.53 2.97
C ALA A 507 16.58 11.80 3.97
N THR A 508 17.10 10.74 4.58
CA THR A 508 16.34 9.83 5.43
C THR A 508 16.99 9.61 6.78
N THR A 509 16.20 9.15 7.75
CA THR A 509 16.68 8.63 9.04
C THR A 509 16.35 7.15 9.15
N THR A 510 17.35 6.31 9.43
CA THR A 510 17.21 4.89 9.79
C THR A 510 17.39 4.69 11.29
N GLY A 511 16.90 3.58 11.85
CA GLY A 511 17.10 3.22 13.25
C GLY A 511 16.21 4.02 14.22
N GLU A 512 16.38 3.78 15.51
CA GLU A 512 15.53 4.32 16.57
C GLU A 512 16.31 5.28 17.47
N MET A 513 15.79 6.50 17.64
CA MET A 513 16.43 7.51 18.48
C MET A 513 16.49 7.06 19.94
N TRP A 514 15.43 6.41 20.46
CA TRP A 514 15.37 5.96 21.85
C TRP A 514 16.24 4.73 22.16
N ARG A 515 16.68 3.98 21.15
CA ARG A 515 17.68 2.91 21.29
C ARG A 515 19.10 3.39 20.96
N ASP A 516 19.29 4.69 20.71
CA ASP A 516 20.56 5.27 20.23
C ASP A 516 21.11 4.58 18.96
N THR A 517 20.24 4.01 18.12
CA THR A 517 20.62 3.33 16.88
C THR A 517 20.39 4.16 15.63
N SER A 518 19.84 5.38 15.78
CA SER A 518 19.47 6.22 14.65
C SER A 518 20.66 6.71 13.84
N LYS A 519 20.51 6.76 12.52
CA LYS A 519 21.51 7.20 11.55
C LYS A 519 20.86 7.95 10.42
N ASN A 520 21.50 9.00 9.94
CA ASN A 520 20.99 9.85 8.87
C ASN A 520 21.71 9.54 7.57
N ASN A 521 20.96 9.53 6.46
CA ASN A 521 21.46 9.13 5.16
C ASN A 521 21.01 10.13 4.09
N VAL A 522 21.76 10.20 3.00
CA VAL A 522 21.43 10.95 1.80
C VAL A 522 21.62 10.04 0.60
N TYR A 523 20.64 10.00 -0.29
CA TYR A 523 20.66 9.23 -1.52
C TYR A 523 20.43 10.15 -2.71
N ILE A 524 21.10 9.85 -3.82
CA ILE A 524 20.87 10.49 -5.11
C ILE A 524 20.51 9.38 -6.09
N LEU A 525 19.35 9.51 -6.72
CA LEU A 525 18.75 8.52 -7.60
C LEU A 525 18.68 9.05 -9.04
N ASP A 526 18.75 8.13 -10.00
CA ASP A 526 18.54 8.43 -11.42
C ASP A 526 17.04 8.61 -11.75
N GLU A 527 16.75 8.83 -13.04
CA GLU A 527 15.38 9.03 -13.55
C GLU A 527 14.45 7.82 -13.31
N ASN A 528 15.03 6.63 -13.15
CA ASN A 528 14.34 5.37 -12.87
C ASN A 528 14.36 5.03 -11.37
N LEU A 529 14.77 5.98 -10.52
CA LEU A 529 14.91 5.85 -9.08
C LEU A 529 15.94 4.80 -8.63
N ASN A 530 16.92 4.46 -9.48
CA ASN A 530 18.06 3.66 -9.05
C ASN A 530 19.13 4.52 -8.37
N ALA A 531 19.75 4.01 -7.31
CA ALA A 531 20.78 4.75 -6.59
C ALA A 531 22.04 5.01 -7.44
N LEU A 532 22.35 6.28 -7.67
CA LEU A 532 23.60 6.75 -8.28
C LEU A 532 24.70 6.92 -7.24
N GLY A 533 24.32 7.38 -6.03
CA GLY A 533 25.21 7.52 -4.89
C GLY A 533 24.48 7.60 -3.58
N LYS A 534 25.25 7.40 -2.51
CA LYS A 534 24.75 7.37 -1.15
C LYS A 534 25.80 7.84 -0.16
N LEU A 535 25.32 8.51 0.88
CA LEU A 535 26.08 8.87 2.06
C LEU A 535 25.28 8.39 3.28
N GLU A 536 25.77 7.36 3.95
CA GLU A 536 25.04 6.67 5.02
C GLU A 536 25.74 6.82 6.37
N GLY A 537 25.00 6.69 7.47
CA GLY A 537 25.58 6.61 8.81
C GLY A 537 25.99 7.96 9.41
N LEU A 538 25.39 9.07 8.97
CA LEU A 538 25.68 10.40 9.50
C LEU A 538 25.03 10.62 10.86
N ALA A 539 25.77 11.26 11.77
CA ALA A 539 25.31 11.65 13.11
C ALA A 539 24.61 10.50 13.87
N GLU A 540 25.38 9.47 14.23
CA GLU A 540 24.87 8.30 14.95
C GLU A 540 24.24 8.68 16.31
N GLY A 541 23.02 8.18 16.55
CA GLY A 541 22.18 8.53 17.69
C GLY A 541 21.40 9.84 17.52
N GLU A 542 21.43 10.47 16.34
CA GLU A 542 20.65 11.68 16.02
C GLU A 542 19.66 11.41 14.89
N ARG A 543 18.63 12.26 14.77
CA ARG A 543 17.66 12.24 13.66
C ARG A 543 17.67 13.56 12.90
N ILE A 544 17.29 13.53 11.63
CA ILE A 544 17.06 14.73 10.83
C ILE A 544 15.92 15.55 11.48
N TYR A 545 16.18 16.85 11.66
CA TYR A 545 15.17 17.82 12.10
C TYR A 545 14.77 18.77 10.98
N SER A 546 15.72 19.12 10.10
CA SER A 546 15.45 19.96 8.94
C SER A 546 16.47 19.68 7.85
N THR A 547 16.02 19.81 6.62
CA THR A 547 16.82 19.72 5.41
C THR A 547 16.46 20.83 4.45
N ARG A 548 17.45 21.31 3.71
CA ARG A 548 17.23 22.21 2.58
C ARG A 548 18.23 21.89 1.48
N PHE A 549 17.71 21.57 0.30
CA PHE A 549 18.51 21.50 -0.91
C PHE A 549 18.59 22.89 -1.55
N ALA A 550 19.77 23.28 -2.00
CA ALA A 550 20.01 24.55 -2.65
C ALA A 550 21.13 24.42 -3.68
N GLY A 551 20.75 24.30 -4.95
CA GLY A 551 21.67 23.99 -6.04
C GLY A 551 22.46 22.72 -5.75
N ASP A 552 23.78 22.79 -5.86
CA ASP A 552 24.68 21.66 -5.64
C ASP A 552 24.94 21.32 -4.16
N ARG A 553 24.24 21.96 -3.22
CA ARG A 553 24.45 21.72 -1.79
C ARG A 553 23.19 21.29 -1.09
N MET A 554 23.37 20.44 -0.09
CA MET A 554 22.35 20.09 0.89
C MET A 554 22.78 20.59 2.26
N TYR A 555 21.87 21.27 2.94
CA TYR A 555 22.00 21.66 4.34
C TYR A 555 21.14 20.72 5.18
N MET A 556 21.72 20.13 6.21
CA MET A 556 21.01 19.20 7.10
C MET A 556 21.31 19.54 8.56
N VAL A 557 20.25 19.60 9.36
CA VAL A 557 20.34 19.80 10.80
C VAL A 557 19.82 18.53 11.49
N THR A 558 20.63 17.99 12.40
CA THR A 558 20.29 16.85 13.25
C THR A 558 20.21 17.28 14.71
N PHE A 559 19.51 16.52 15.56
CA PHE A 559 19.24 16.92 16.95
C PHE A 559 19.58 15.84 17.98
N ARG A 560 20.40 16.20 18.99
CA ARG A 560 20.56 15.43 20.25
C ARG A 560 20.85 16.28 21.49
N GLN A 561 21.55 17.42 21.38
CA GLN A 561 21.75 18.42 22.46
C GLN A 561 22.54 19.68 22.02
N VAL A 562 23.32 19.60 20.92
CA VAL A 562 23.96 20.71 20.20
C VAL A 562 23.89 20.36 18.71
N ASP A 563 23.36 21.27 17.87
CA ASP A 563 22.97 20.92 16.51
C ASP A 563 24.15 21.08 15.52
N PRO A 564 24.72 19.97 14.99
CA PRO A 564 25.64 20.09 13.87
C PRO A 564 24.85 20.47 12.60
N LEU A 565 25.26 21.55 11.95
CA LEU A 565 24.86 21.87 10.59
C LEU A 565 25.80 21.13 9.62
N PHE A 566 25.27 20.15 8.90
CA PHE A 566 25.99 19.53 7.78
C PHE A 566 25.76 20.35 6.51
N VAL A 567 26.84 20.59 5.78
CA VAL A 567 26.80 21.10 4.40
C VAL A 567 27.43 20.04 3.52
N ILE A 568 26.59 19.40 2.71
CA ILE A 568 26.95 18.27 1.87
C ILE A 568 26.99 18.74 0.42
N ASP A 569 28.10 18.49 -0.26
CA ASP A 569 28.22 18.72 -1.71
C ASP A 569 27.57 17.56 -2.46
N THR A 570 26.58 17.87 -3.30
CA THR A 570 25.84 16.91 -4.11
C THR A 570 26.06 17.13 -5.61
N SER A 571 27.08 17.92 -6.01
CA SER A 571 27.40 18.18 -7.42
C SER A 571 27.86 16.94 -8.17
N ASN A 572 28.55 16.03 -7.48
CA ASN A 572 28.93 14.73 -8.00
C ASN A 572 28.13 13.63 -7.28
N PRO A 573 27.23 12.93 -7.99
CA PRO A 573 26.41 11.89 -7.39
C PRO A 573 27.16 10.58 -7.11
N ARG A 574 28.46 10.46 -7.41
CA ARG A 574 29.26 9.24 -7.19
C ARG A 574 30.31 9.36 -6.09
#